data_AF-B1Z6Q9-F1
#
_entry.id   AF-B1Z6Q9-F1
#
_cell.length_a   1.000
_cell.length_b   1.000
_cell.length_c   1.000
_cell.angle_alpha   90.00
_cell.angle_beta   90.00
_cell.angle_gamma   90.00
#
_symmetry.space_group_name_H-M   'P 1'
#
loop_
_entity.id
_entity.type
_entity.pdbx_description
1 polymer ?
#
loop_
_entity_poly.entity_id
_entity_poly.type
_entity_poly.pdbx_seq_one_letter_code
_entity_poly.pdbx_strand_id
1 'polypeptide(L)'
;MDWIPALLKHLAVARSAVVAAFVTTAVLLIVPRIAPNFLPQTPPSWGPVLVTVCLFSACLMAIWIGEATWSIAKRAVATAKASRGLRADLDQHETSVINFLGRNPAEPLDLERIDYAAAATTRLELMEVVKGLSDKGLVETNPFAQNLVTLTQVGRKRALEIQRMQASRT
;
A
#
# COMPACT_ATOMS: atom_id res chain seq x y z
N MET A 1 -10.13 -20.10 21.12
CA MET A 1 -9.50 -18.92 20.48
C MET A 1 -10.61 -18.06 19.87
N ASP A 2 -11.61 -17.69 20.69
CA ASP A 2 -12.91 -17.17 20.20
C ASP A 2 -13.10 -15.67 20.48
N TRP A 3 -12.10 -15.05 21.10
CA TRP A 3 -12.15 -13.64 21.49
C TRP A 3 -11.86 -12.69 20.33
N ILE A 4 -11.07 -13.11 19.33
CA ILE A 4 -10.74 -12.28 18.14
C ILE A 4 -11.97 -12.04 17.24
N PRO A 5 -12.78 -13.07 16.88
CA PRO A 5 -14.01 -12.86 16.12
C PRO A 5 -15.03 -12.01 16.88
N ALA A 6 -15.12 -12.19 18.21
CA ALA A 6 -15.99 -11.38 19.05
C ALA A 6 -15.58 -9.90 19.02
N LEU A 7 -14.29 -9.59 19.19
CA LEU A 7 -13.78 -8.22 19.08
C LEU A 7 -14.05 -7.59 17.70
N LEU A 8 -13.84 -8.34 16.61
CA LEU A 8 -14.14 -7.85 15.26
C LEU A 8 -15.62 -7.57 15.07
N LYS A 9 -16.49 -8.42 15.63
CA LYS A 9 -17.95 -8.22 15.60
C LYS A 9 -18.34 -6.98 16.39
N HIS A 10 -17.79 -6.77 17.59
CA HIS A 10 -18.04 -5.57 18.40
C HIS A 10 -17.52 -4.30 17.71
N LEU A 11 -16.37 -4.36 17.04
CA LEU A 11 -15.82 -3.25 16.28
C LEU A 11 -16.71 -2.90 15.06
N ALA A 12 -17.20 -3.91 14.35
CA ALA A 12 -18.10 -3.71 13.22
C ALA A 12 -19.44 -3.11 13.66
N VAL A 13 -20.00 -3.60 14.76
CA VAL A 13 -21.23 -3.06 15.38
C VAL A 13 -21.01 -1.63 15.90
N ALA A 14 -19.83 -1.32 16.44
CA ALA A 14 -19.50 0.03 16.88
C ALA A 14 -19.43 1.02 15.70
N ARG A 15 -18.84 0.62 14.57
CA ARG A 15 -18.79 1.47 13.36
C ARG A 15 -20.19 1.76 12.81
N SER A 16 -21.04 0.75 12.69
CA SER A 16 -22.41 0.97 12.19
C SER A 16 -23.24 1.83 13.15
N ALA A 17 -23.09 1.65 14.47
CA ALA A 17 -23.75 2.49 15.47
C ALA A 17 -23.31 3.96 15.38
N VAL A 18 -22.02 4.23 15.21
CA VAL A 18 -21.49 5.60 15.05
C VAL A 18 -22.00 6.26 13.77
N VAL A 19 -22.04 5.53 12.65
CA VAL A 19 -22.61 6.04 11.39
C VAL A 19 -24.11 6.32 11.53
N ALA A 20 -24.86 5.43 12.19
CA ALA A 20 -26.28 5.65 12.44
C ALA A 20 -26.50 6.90 13.31
N ALA A 21 -25.74 7.04 14.41
CA ALA A 21 -25.83 8.22 15.27
C ALA A 21 -25.49 9.52 14.50
N PHE A 22 -24.48 9.50 13.64
CA PHE A 22 -24.12 10.63 12.78
C PHE A 22 -25.27 10.99 11.83
N VAL A 23 -25.80 10.01 11.09
CA VAL A 23 -26.89 10.24 10.12
C VAL A 23 -28.14 10.75 10.83
N THR A 24 -28.54 10.14 11.94
CA THR A 24 -29.73 10.54 12.69
C THR A 24 -29.58 11.95 13.25
N THR A 25 -28.44 12.29 13.85
CA THR A 25 -28.22 13.64 14.38
C THR A 25 -28.10 14.69 13.28
N ALA A 26 -27.45 14.38 12.15
CA ALA A 26 -27.40 15.25 10.99
C ALA A 26 -28.81 15.53 10.41
N VAL A 27 -29.64 14.48 10.26
CA VAL A 27 -31.03 14.61 9.80
C VAL A 27 -31.84 15.50 10.74
N LEU A 28 -31.75 15.28 12.06
CA LEU A 28 -32.47 16.07 13.05
C LEU A 28 -32.01 17.54 13.13
N LEU A 29 -30.78 17.86 12.71
CA LEU A 29 -30.26 19.23 12.66
C LEU A 29 -30.56 19.94 11.33
N ILE A 30 -30.58 19.21 10.22
CA ILE A 30 -30.66 19.78 8.86
C ILE A 30 -32.11 19.80 8.36
N VAL A 31 -32.84 18.69 8.48
CA VAL A 31 -34.17 18.54 7.86
C VAL A 31 -35.20 19.54 8.40
N PRO A 32 -35.29 19.83 9.72
CA PRO A 32 -36.21 20.84 10.22
C PRO A 32 -35.94 22.26 9.68
N ARG A 33 -34.73 22.53 9.16
CA ARG A 33 -34.37 23.83 8.54
C ARG A 33 -34.71 23.91 7.06
N ILE A 34 -34.63 22.79 6.34
CA ILE A 34 -34.86 22.74 4.88
C ILE A 34 -36.32 22.38 4.56
N ALA A 35 -36.91 21.48 5.34
CA ALA A 35 -38.23 20.93 5.09
C ALA A 35 -39.02 20.77 6.41
N PRO A 36 -39.45 21.89 7.03
CA PRO A 36 -40.10 21.91 8.34
C PRO A 36 -41.43 21.14 8.39
N ASN A 37 -42.01 20.84 7.23
CA ASN A 37 -43.25 20.07 7.12
C ASN A 37 -43.07 18.57 7.39
N PHE A 38 -41.83 18.05 7.37
CA PHE A 38 -41.57 16.60 7.55
C PHE A 38 -41.11 16.23 8.95
N LEU A 39 -40.48 17.16 9.69
CA LEU A 39 -40.01 16.92 11.05
C LEU A 39 -40.26 18.16 11.92
N PRO A 40 -40.82 17.99 13.13
CA PRO A 40 -40.98 19.08 14.07
C PRO A 40 -39.61 19.64 14.49
N GLN A 41 -39.55 20.94 14.79
CA GLN A 41 -38.33 21.55 15.31
C GLN A 41 -37.93 20.91 16.63
N THR A 42 -36.65 20.60 16.76
CA THR A 42 -36.11 20.03 18.00
C THR A 42 -36.15 21.08 19.12
N PRO A 43 -36.43 20.67 20.37
CA PRO A 43 -36.46 21.61 21.48
C PRO A 43 -35.11 22.33 21.61
N PRO A 44 -35.09 23.64 21.98
CA PRO A 44 -33.84 24.41 22.06
C PRO A 44 -32.79 23.78 23.01
N SER A 45 -33.25 23.09 24.05
CA SER A 45 -32.39 22.39 25.01
C SER A 45 -31.65 21.17 24.41
N TRP A 46 -32.17 20.57 23.34
CA TRP A 46 -31.58 19.41 22.68
C TRP A 46 -30.57 19.79 21.59
N GLY A 47 -30.60 21.04 21.11
CA GLY A 47 -29.70 21.53 20.07
C GLY A 47 -28.22 21.28 20.36
N PRO A 48 -27.68 21.69 21.54
CA PRO A 48 -26.28 21.46 21.89
C PRO A 48 -25.90 19.97 21.98
N VAL A 49 -26.82 19.13 22.45
CA VAL A 49 -26.61 17.67 22.56
C VAL A 49 -26.52 17.03 21.18
N LEU A 50 -27.42 17.40 20.25
CA LEU A 50 -27.38 16.88 18.88
C LEU A 50 -26.13 17.33 18.14
N VAL A 51 -25.69 18.58 18.34
CA VAL A 51 -24.46 19.12 17.73
C VAL A 51 -23.22 18.40 18.26
N THR A 52 -23.13 18.17 19.56
CA THR A 52 -21.98 17.46 20.16
C THR A 52 -21.90 16.01 19.70
N VAL A 53 -23.03 15.28 19.66
CA VAL A 53 -23.07 13.90 19.15
C VAL A 53 -22.73 13.85 17.67
N CYS A 54 -23.25 14.79 16.86
CA CYS A 54 -22.92 14.89 15.43
C CYS A 54 -21.42 15.15 15.21
N LEU A 55 -20.84 16.12 15.94
CA LEU A 55 -19.42 16.45 15.82
C LEU A 55 -18.53 15.27 16.25
N PHE A 56 -18.85 14.64 17.38
CA PHE A 56 -18.09 13.50 17.89
C PHE A 56 -18.10 12.32 16.91
N SER A 57 -19.28 11.96 16.39
CA SER A 57 -19.42 10.89 15.41
C SER A 57 -18.75 11.22 14.06
N ALA A 58 -18.78 12.49 13.63
CA ALA A 58 -18.05 12.96 12.46
C ALA A 58 -16.53 12.80 12.61
N CYS A 59 -15.95 13.16 13.76
CA CYS A 59 -14.52 12.99 14.03
C CYS A 59 -14.12 11.51 13.99
N LEU A 60 -14.92 10.62 14.58
CA LEU A 60 -14.66 9.17 14.52
C LEU A 60 -14.70 8.63 13.09
N MET A 61 -15.68 9.07 12.29
CA MET A 61 -15.75 8.72 10.88
C MET A 61 -14.53 9.24 10.09
N ALA A 62 -14.08 10.46 10.36
CA ALA A 62 -12.92 11.05 9.68
C ALA A 62 -11.65 10.22 9.88
N ILE A 63 -11.42 9.68 11.08
CA ILE A 63 -10.27 8.80 11.36
C ILE A 63 -10.35 7.53 10.50
N TRP A 64 -11.52 6.89 10.41
CA TRP A 64 -11.69 5.67 9.61
C TRP A 64 -11.56 5.94 8.12
N ILE A 65 -12.10 7.07 7.64
CA ILE A 65 -11.97 7.48 6.23
C ILE A 65 -10.50 7.78 5.90
N GLY A 66 -9.77 8.44 6.80
CA GLY A 66 -8.34 8.72 6.64
C GLY A 66 -7.52 7.43 6.47
N GLU A 67 -7.71 6.47 7.36
CA GLU A 67 -7.06 5.15 7.27
C GLU A 67 -7.43 4.39 5.98
N ALA A 68 -8.71 4.37 5.62
CA ALA A 68 -9.17 3.71 4.40
C ALA A 68 -8.55 4.34 3.14
N THR A 69 -8.55 5.68 3.08
CA THR A 69 -7.98 6.44 1.96
C THR A 69 -6.48 6.19 1.85
N TRP A 70 -5.75 6.17 2.97
CA TRP A 70 -4.33 5.88 3.01
C TRP A 70 -4.01 4.45 2.53
N SER A 71 -4.79 3.46 2.97
CA SER A 71 -4.64 2.07 2.52
C SER A 71 -4.87 1.93 1.00
N ILE A 72 -5.90 2.59 0.48
CA ILE A 72 -6.20 2.60 -0.96
C ILE A 72 -5.09 3.31 -1.74
N ALA A 73 -4.61 4.46 -1.27
CA ALA A 73 -3.51 5.20 -1.90
C ALA A 73 -2.22 4.35 -1.95
N LYS A 74 -1.86 3.69 -0.85
CA LYS A 74 -0.70 2.77 -0.81
C LYS A 74 -0.84 1.64 -1.83
N ARG A 75 -2.02 1.02 -1.92
CA ARG A 75 -2.29 -0.06 -2.90
C ARG A 75 -2.24 0.46 -4.34
N ALA A 76 -2.76 1.65 -4.61
CA ALA A 76 -2.72 2.27 -5.93
C ALA A 76 -1.29 2.56 -6.37
N VAL A 77 -0.46 3.12 -5.48
CA VAL A 77 0.97 3.37 -5.74
C VAL A 77 1.73 2.07 -5.97
N ALA A 78 1.50 1.04 -5.16
CA ALA A 78 2.14 -0.27 -5.33
C ALA A 78 1.77 -0.91 -6.69
N THR A 79 0.49 -0.81 -7.09
CA THR A 79 0.01 -1.35 -8.37
C THR A 79 0.57 -0.57 -9.56
N ALA A 80 0.67 0.75 -9.45
CA ALA A 80 1.27 1.62 -10.47
C ALA A 80 2.78 1.35 -10.64
N LYS A 81 3.52 1.16 -9.54
CA LYS A 81 4.93 0.74 -9.59
C LYS A 81 5.07 -0.63 -10.24
N ALA A 82 4.18 -1.58 -9.89
CA ALA A 82 4.22 -2.92 -10.44
C ALA A 82 3.97 -2.95 -11.96
N SER A 83 2.99 -2.20 -12.46
CA SER A 83 2.70 -2.13 -13.89
C SER A 83 3.80 -1.43 -14.68
N ARG A 84 4.43 -0.41 -14.10
CA ARG A 84 5.60 0.26 -14.68
C ARG A 84 6.81 -0.68 -14.74
N GLY A 85 7.09 -1.44 -13.69
CA GLY A 85 8.20 -2.39 -13.65
C GLY A 85 8.11 -3.50 -14.69
N LEU A 86 6.91 -4.05 -14.92
CA LEU A 86 6.67 -5.05 -15.97
C LEU A 86 6.92 -4.53 -17.39
N ARG A 87 6.73 -3.23 -17.62
CA ARG A 87 6.89 -2.58 -18.93
C ARG A 87 8.20 -1.82 -19.07
N ALA A 88 9.04 -1.81 -18.05
CA ALA A 88 10.30 -1.10 -18.08
C ALA A 88 11.22 -1.73 -19.12
N ASP A 89 11.79 -0.89 -19.99
CA ASP A 89 12.87 -1.30 -20.85
C ASP A 89 14.10 -1.57 -19.99
N LEU A 90 14.75 -2.70 -20.24
CA LEU A 90 15.85 -3.19 -19.41
C LEU A 90 17.12 -3.10 -20.24
N ASP A 91 18.11 -2.41 -19.69
CA ASP A 91 19.45 -2.41 -20.26
C ASP A 91 20.09 -3.80 -20.15
N GLN A 92 21.15 -4.05 -20.93
CA GLN A 92 21.83 -5.34 -20.97
C GLN A 92 22.42 -5.72 -19.59
N HIS A 93 22.94 -4.73 -18.84
CA HIS A 93 23.43 -4.92 -17.48
C HIS A 93 22.31 -5.15 -16.46
N GLU A 94 21.17 -4.48 -16.62
CA GLU A 94 20.00 -4.71 -15.76
C GLU A 94 19.40 -6.10 -15.97
N THR A 95 19.35 -6.56 -17.22
CA THR A 95 18.87 -7.90 -17.60
C THR A 95 19.76 -8.98 -17.01
N SER A 96 21.08 -8.79 -17.02
CA SER A 96 22.02 -9.76 -16.44
C SER A 96 21.88 -9.85 -14.92
N VAL A 97 21.72 -8.72 -14.23
CA VAL A 97 21.50 -8.66 -12.78
C VAL A 97 20.16 -9.29 -12.38
N ILE A 98 19.07 -9.00 -13.09
CA ILE A 98 17.77 -9.66 -12.85
C ILE A 98 17.87 -11.16 -13.07
N ASN A 99 18.55 -11.60 -14.13
CA ASN A 99 18.70 -13.02 -14.41
C ASN A 99 19.53 -13.73 -13.33
N PHE A 100 20.60 -13.08 -12.85
CA PHE A 100 21.41 -13.59 -11.74
C PHE A 100 20.58 -13.73 -10.46
N LEU A 101 19.85 -12.68 -10.08
CA LEU A 101 18.91 -12.72 -8.95
C LEU A 101 17.80 -13.77 -9.12
N GLY A 102 17.38 -14.01 -10.38
CA GLY A 102 16.37 -15.00 -10.72
C GLY A 102 16.82 -16.45 -10.56
N ARG A 103 18.13 -16.72 -10.46
CA ARG A 103 18.64 -18.08 -10.19
C ARG A 103 18.34 -18.52 -8.76
N ASN A 104 18.48 -17.62 -7.79
CA ASN A 104 18.18 -17.84 -6.38
C ASN A 104 17.20 -16.78 -5.86
N PRO A 105 15.91 -16.84 -6.24
CA PRO A 105 14.93 -15.79 -5.93
C PRO A 105 14.54 -15.69 -4.44
N ALA A 106 14.99 -16.65 -3.62
CA ALA A 106 14.73 -16.71 -2.18
C ALA A 106 15.85 -16.06 -1.34
N GLU A 107 17.03 -15.83 -1.93
CA GLU A 107 18.18 -15.26 -1.22
C GLU A 107 18.40 -13.80 -1.61
N PRO A 108 18.60 -12.89 -0.64
CA PRO A 108 19.03 -11.54 -0.94
C PRO A 108 20.45 -11.56 -1.51
N LEU A 109 20.67 -10.80 -2.58
CA LEU A 109 22.01 -10.52 -3.07
C LEU A 109 22.70 -9.55 -2.13
N ASP A 110 23.81 -9.98 -1.57
CA ASP A 110 24.67 -9.15 -0.74
C ASP A 110 25.76 -8.51 -1.60
N LEU A 111 25.66 -7.19 -1.80
CA LEU A 111 26.61 -6.41 -2.56
C LEU A 111 27.99 -6.35 -1.90
N GLU A 112 28.15 -6.64 -0.61
CA GLU A 112 29.47 -6.63 0.04
C GLU A 112 30.23 -7.95 -0.15
N ARG A 113 29.53 -9.04 -0.46
CA ARG A 113 30.13 -10.36 -0.61
C ARG A 113 30.59 -10.66 -2.03
N ILE A 114 30.42 -9.72 -2.95
CA ILE A 114 30.87 -9.84 -4.34
C ILE A 114 32.37 -9.49 -4.41
N ASP A 115 33.16 -10.38 -5.00
CA ASP A 115 34.57 -10.10 -5.26
C ASP A 115 34.71 -9.17 -6.48
N TYR A 116 34.77 -7.86 -6.20
CA TYR A 116 34.93 -6.82 -7.22
C TYR A 116 36.33 -6.78 -7.85
N ALA A 117 37.33 -7.46 -7.27
CA ALA A 117 38.65 -7.55 -7.87
C ALA A 117 38.68 -8.56 -9.03
N ALA A 118 37.80 -9.56 -8.98
CA ALA A 118 37.61 -10.57 -10.03
C ALA A 118 36.41 -10.28 -10.95
N ALA A 119 35.52 -9.35 -10.59
CA ALA A 119 34.34 -9.00 -11.37
C ALA A 119 34.67 -8.04 -12.53
N ALA A 120 33.91 -8.15 -13.63
CA ALA A 120 33.99 -7.24 -14.77
C ALA A 120 33.31 -5.87 -14.54
N THR A 121 32.84 -5.59 -13.33
CA THR A 121 32.03 -4.42 -12.98
C THR A 121 32.44 -3.88 -11.62
N THR A 122 32.43 -2.57 -11.48
CA THR A 122 32.77 -1.90 -10.23
C THR A 122 31.58 -1.91 -9.25
N ARG A 123 31.88 -1.73 -7.95
CA ARG A 123 30.83 -1.62 -6.91
C ARG A 123 29.84 -0.47 -7.21
N LEU A 124 30.35 0.66 -7.69
CA LEU A 124 29.53 1.84 -7.99
C LEU A 124 28.58 1.58 -9.16
N GLU A 125 29.07 0.98 -10.25
CA GLU A 125 28.24 0.60 -11.39
C GLU A 125 27.14 -0.39 -10.99
N LEU A 126 27.47 -1.40 -10.17
CA LEU A 126 26.47 -2.34 -9.69
C LEU A 126 25.42 -1.66 -8.80
N MET A 127 25.83 -0.73 -7.94
CA MET A 127 24.90 0.06 -7.12
C MET A 127 23.99 0.95 -7.99
N GLU A 128 24.53 1.54 -9.06
CA GLU A 128 23.75 2.35 -10.00
C GLU A 128 22.72 1.50 -10.75
N VAL A 129 23.11 0.31 -11.24
CA VAL A 129 22.21 -0.64 -11.88
C VAL A 129 21.12 -1.11 -10.91
N VAL A 130 21.47 -1.47 -9.67
CA VAL A 130 20.50 -1.86 -8.63
C VAL A 130 19.54 -0.71 -8.31
N LYS A 131 20.04 0.53 -8.26
CA LYS A 131 19.20 1.71 -8.06
C LYS A 131 18.23 1.90 -9.22
N GLY A 132 18.67 1.77 -10.47
CA GLY A 132 17.81 1.80 -11.65
C GLY A 132 16.72 0.73 -11.62
N LEU A 133 17.08 -0.49 -11.20
CA LEU A 133 16.13 -1.61 -11.01
C LEU A 133 15.14 -1.38 -9.87
N SER A 134 15.58 -0.72 -8.80
CA SER A 134 14.74 -0.32 -7.66
C SER A 134 13.76 0.77 -8.05
N ASP A 135 14.20 1.77 -8.81
CA ASP A 135 13.35 2.84 -9.35
C ASP A 135 12.27 2.28 -10.30
N LYS A 136 12.62 1.22 -11.05
CA LYS A 136 11.69 0.44 -11.88
C LYS A 136 10.77 -0.49 -11.07
N GLY A 137 11.00 -0.66 -9.76
CA GLY A 137 10.18 -1.50 -8.88
C GLY A 137 10.37 -3.01 -9.08
N LEU A 138 11.47 -3.42 -9.72
CA LEU A 138 11.81 -4.82 -9.96
C LEU A 138 12.60 -5.41 -8.78
N VAL A 139 13.28 -4.55 -8.04
CA VAL A 139 14.17 -4.91 -6.94
C VAL A 139 13.84 -4.03 -5.74
N GLU A 140 14.01 -4.55 -4.54
CA GLU A 140 13.84 -3.82 -3.29
C GLU A 140 15.12 -3.96 -2.45
N THR A 141 15.65 -2.83 -2.00
CA THR A 141 16.77 -2.75 -1.07
C THR A 141 16.24 -2.82 0.36
N ASN A 142 16.91 -3.59 1.20
CA ASN A 142 16.49 -3.73 2.59
C ASN A 142 16.70 -2.40 3.35
N PRO A 143 15.67 -1.87 4.05
CA PRO A 143 15.80 -0.62 4.80
C PRO A 143 16.81 -0.70 5.97
N PHE A 144 17.11 -1.89 6.46
CA PHE A 144 18.07 -2.11 7.55
C PHE A 144 19.49 -2.40 7.06
N ALA A 145 19.64 -2.81 5.80
CA ALA A 145 20.92 -3.13 5.19
C ALA A 145 20.88 -2.75 3.71
N GLN A 146 21.43 -1.58 3.36
CA GLN A 146 21.42 -1.05 1.99
C GLN A 146 22.16 -1.94 0.98
N ASN A 147 22.95 -2.88 1.49
CA ASN A 147 23.76 -3.84 0.75
C ASN A 147 22.96 -5.06 0.30
N LEU A 148 21.79 -5.30 0.91
CA LEU A 148 20.95 -6.46 0.64
C LEU A 148 19.86 -6.10 -0.36
N VAL A 149 19.85 -6.85 -1.44
CA VAL A 149 19.04 -6.58 -2.62
C VAL A 149 18.16 -7.79 -2.91
N THR A 150 16.84 -7.60 -2.95
CA THR A 150 15.87 -8.69 -3.15
C THR A 150 14.96 -8.44 -4.34
N LEU A 151 14.50 -9.50 -5.01
CA LEU A 151 13.51 -9.36 -6.08
C LEU A 151 12.12 -9.08 -5.51
N THR A 152 11.46 -8.07 -6.06
CA THR A 152 10.03 -7.87 -5.79
C THR A 152 9.21 -8.98 -6.45
N GLN A 153 7.93 -9.09 -6.13
CA GLN A 153 7.03 -10.03 -6.83
C GLN A 153 7.00 -9.78 -8.35
N VAL A 154 7.17 -8.53 -8.76
CA VAL A 154 7.21 -8.10 -10.16
C VAL A 154 8.56 -8.46 -10.79
N GLY A 155 9.66 -8.21 -10.08
CA GLY A 155 11.00 -8.65 -10.47
C GLY A 155 11.09 -10.15 -10.72
N ARG A 156 10.49 -10.96 -9.84
CA ARG A 156 10.43 -12.43 -10.02
C ARG A 156 9.68 -12.85 -11.29
N LYS A 157 8.56 -12.19 -11.62
CA LYS A 157 7.83 -12.44 -12.87
C LYS A 157 8.68 -12.08 -14.08
N ARG A 158 9.38 -10.94 -14.03
CA ARG A 158 10.25 -10.48 -15.11
C ARG A 158 11.47 -11.38 -15.30
N ALA A 159 12.09 -11.82 -14.21
CA ALA A 159 13.18 -12.79 -14.24
C ALA A 159 12.74 -14.12 -14.89
N LEU A 160 11.54 -14.59 -14.55
CA LEU A 160 10.96 -15.80 -15.16
C LEU A 160 10.72 -15.63 -16.66
N GLU A 161 10.22 -14.47 -17.10
CA GLU A 161 10.07 -14.17 -18.54
C GLU A 161 11.42 -14.21 -19.27
N ILE A 162 12.45 -13.58 -18.71
CA ILE A 162 13.80 -13.56 -19.28
C ILE A 162 14.37 -14.98 -19.38
N GLN A 163 14.25 -15.78 -18.32
CA GLN A 163 14.71 -17.18 -18.31
C GLN A 163 13.98 -18.02 -19.36
N ARG A 164 12.68 -17.84 -19.54
CA ARG A 164 11.90 -18.53 -20.58
C ARG A 164 12.34 -18.14 -21.98
N MET A 165 12.60 -16.86 -22.24
CA MET A 165 13.09 -16.39 -23.55
C MET A 165 14.49 -16.92 -23.87
N GLN A 166 15.36 -17.06 -22.85
CA GLN A 166 16.69 -17.63 -23.02
C GLN A 166 16.63 -19.14 -23.27
N ALA A 167 15.78 -19.87 -22.54
CA ALA A 167 15.58 -21.30 -22.74
C ALA A 167 14.95 -21.65 -24.10
N SER A 168 14.18 -20.75 -24.71
CA SER A 168 13.64 -20.94 -26.06
C SER A 168 14.62 -20.61 -27.20
N ARG A 169 15.78 -20.01 -26.88
CA ARG A 169 16.82 -19.64 -27.85
C ARG A 169 17.98 -20.65 -27.92
N THR A 170 18.01 -21.60 -26.99
CA THR A 170 18.95 -22.75 -26.94
C THR A 170 18.28 -23.99 -27.51
#